data_AF-A0A951HYL0-F1
#
_entry.id   AF-A0A951HYL0-F1
#
_cell.length_a   1.000
_cell.length_b   1.000
_cell.length_c   1.000
_cell.angle_alpha   90.00
_cell.angle_beta   90.00
_cell.angle_gamma   90.00
#
_symmetry.space_group_name_H-M   'P 1'
#
loop_
_entity.id
_entity.type
_entity.pdbx_description
1 polymer ?
#
loop_
_entity_poly.entity_id
_entity_poly.type
_entity_poly.pdbx_seq_one_letter_code
_entity_poly.pdbx_strand_id
1 'polypeptide(L)'
;MKVEQDSRWRVFCAVELPEEVRARVSAHIAELRGLFPGARASWARAEALHITLKFLGEIERARVEALSEAASKAAAAVRSFELQIAETGAFPPRGPARVLWLG
;
A
#
# COMPACT_ATOMS: atom_id res chain seq x y z
N MET A 1 -22.78 26.74 -17.92
CA MET A 1 -22.60 25.32 -17.60
C MET A 1 -21.10 25.05 -17.53
N LYS A 2 -20.51 25.01 -16.33
CA LYS A 2 -19.06 24.83 -16.16
C LYS A 2 -18.78 23.34 -16.37
N VAL A 3 -18.03 23.01 -17.42
CA VAL A 3 -17.46 21.67 -17.61
C VAL A 3 -16.59 21.40 -16.37
N GLU A 4 -17.03 20.47 -15.52
CA GLU A 4 -16.20 19.95 -14.44
C GLU A 4 -14.96 19.36 -15.08
N GLN A 5 -13.79 19.93 -14.73
CA GLN A 5 -12.50 19.49 -15.23
C GLN A 5 -12.34 17.99 -14.97
N ASP A 6 -12.02 17.24 -16.03
CA ASP A 6 -11.77 15.81 -16.04
C ASP A 6 -10.54 15.48 -15.18
N SER A 7 -10.75 15.39 -13.86
CA SER A 7 -9.68 15.08 -12.91
C SER A 7 -9.37 13.59 -13.02
N ARG A 8 -8.16 13.26 -13.47
CA ARG A 8 -7.65 11.90 -13.50
C ARG A 8 -6.89 11.58 -12.22
N TRP A 9 -7.13 10.41 -11.65
CA TRP A 9 -6.48 9.92 -10.45
C TRP A 9 -5.61 8.71 -10.77
N ARG A 10 -4.44 8.63 -10.13
CA ARG A 10 -3.63 7.41 -10.11
C ARG A 10 -4.22 6.47 -9.08
N VAL A 11 -4.73 5.32 -9.51
CA VAL A 11 -5.48 4.39 -8.66
C VAL A 11 -4.82 3.02 -8.62
N PHE A 12 -4.99 2.33 -7.50
CA PHE A 12 -4.61 0.95 -7.28
C PHE A 12 -5.63 0.27 -6.37
N CYS A 13 -5.67 -1.06 -6.39
CA CYS A 13 -6.42 -1.86 -5.42
C CYS A 13 -5.46 -2.35 -4.33
N ALA A 14 -5.91 -2.34 -3.09
CA ALA A 14 -5.12 -2.79 -1.94
C ALA A 14 -5.98 -3.50 -0.90
N VAL A 15 -5.32 -4.27 -0.05
CA VAL A 15 -5.89 -4.83 1.19
C VAL A 15 -5.33 -4.03 2.36
N GLU A 16 -6.22 -3.53 3.21
CA GLU A 16 -5.85 -2.87 4.44
C GLU A 16 -5.35 -3.88 5.48
N LEU A 17 -4.36 -3.47 6.27
CA LEU A 17 -3.85 -4.29 7.36
C LEU A 17 -4.76 -4.15 8.60
N PRO A 18 -5.01 -5.25 9.34
CA PRO A 18 -5.59 -5.16 10.67
C PRO A 18 -4.78 -4.21 11.57
N GLU A 19 -5.46 -3.49 12.47
CA GLU A 19 -4.82 -2.49 13.34
C GLU A 19 -3.63 -3.06 14.12
N GLU A 20 -3.76 -4.27 14.65
CA GLU A 20 -2.67 -4.94 15.37
C GLU A 20 -1.42 -5.13 14.51
N VAL A 21 -1.60 -5.55 13.25
CA VAL A 21 -0.48 -5.74 12.31
C VAL A 21 0.13 -4.39 11.95
N ARG A 22 -0.70 -3.38 11.67
CA ARG A 22 -0.26 -2.01 11.37
C ARG A 22 0.55 -1.41 12.52
N ALA A 23 0.12 -1.60 13.77
CA ALA A 23 0.81 -1.13 14.97
C ALA A 23 2.18 -1.81 15.13
N ARG A 24 2.25 -3.15 14.98
CA ARG A 24 3.50 -3.91 15.06
C ARG A 24 4.51 -3.47 13.99
N VAL A 25 4.06 -3.30 12.75
CA VAL A 25 4.93 -2.82 11.66
C VAL A 25 5.41 -1.39 11.91
N SER A 26 4.54 -0.52 12.41
CA SER A 26 4.89 0.87 12.73
C SER A 26 5.92 0.96 13.85
N ALA A 27 5.82 0.13 14.89
CA ALA A 27 6.81 0.02 15.95
C ALA A 27 8.17 -0.41 15.39
N HIS A 28 8.19 -1.43 14.52
CA HIS A 28 9.42 -1.89 13.87
C HIS A 28 10.08 -0.81 12.98
N ILE A 29 9.27 -0.04 12.25
CA ILE A 29 9.75 1.12 11.48
C ILE A 29 10.40 2.16 12.40
N ALA A 30 9.80 2.42 13.57
CA ALA A 30 10.35 3.36 14.55
C ALA A 30 11.68 2.88 15.15
N GLU A 31 11.79 1.59 15.47
CA GLU A 31 13.05 0.97 15.92
C GLU A 31 14.15 1.11 14.87
N LEU A 32 13.88 0.76 13.60
CA LEU A 32 14.83 0.92 12.50
C LEU A 32 15.28 2.38 12.34
N ARG A 33 14.35 3.33 12.44
CA ARG A 33 14.69 4.75 12.39
C ARG A 33 15.62 5.17 13.53
N GLY A 34 15.44 4.61 14.73
CA GLY A 34 16.31 4.84 15.88
C GLY A 34 17.72 4.24 15.71
N LEU A 35 17.82 3.05 15.09
CA LEU A 35 19.09 2.39 14.80
C LEU A 35 19.89 3.09 13.70
N PHE A 36 19.21 3.76 12.77
CA PHE A 36 19.83 4.45 11.64
C PHE A 36 19.46 5.94 11.60
N PRO A 37 19.87 6.74 12.60
CA PRO A 37 19.47 8.15 12.72
C PRO A 37 19.99 9.03 11.57
N GLY A 38 21.06 8.62 10.89
CA GLY A 38 21.60 9.30 9.71
C GLY A 38 20.98 8.88 8.37
N ALA A 39 20.06 7.91 8.36
CA ALA A 39 19.48 7.42 7.12
C ALA A 39 18.54 8.46 6.50
N ARG A 40 18.85 8.88 5.27
CA ARG A 40 17.97 9.72 4.44
C ARG A 40 16.90 8.86 3.76
N ALA A 41 15.96 8.36 4.55
CA ALA A 41 14.86 7.52 4.09
C ALA A 41 13.50 8.21 4.27
N SER A 42 12.57 7.91 3.36
CA SER A 42 11.15 8.22 3.55
C SER A 42 10.52 7.08 4.35
N TRP A 43 10.32 7.29 5.65
CA TRP A 43 9.74 6.29 6.54
C TRP A 43 8.22 6.24 6.33
N ALA A 44 7.68 5.05 6.11
CA ALA A 44 6.26 4.86 5.90
C ALA A 44 5.46 5.24 7.16
N ARG A 45 4.35 5.97 6.96
CA ARG A 45 3.38 6.26 8.02
C ARG A 45 2.42 5.08 8.21
N ALA A 46 1.90 4.92 9.42
CA ALA A 46 0.98 3.83 9.75
C ALA A 46 -0.23 3.77 8.79
N GLU A 47 -0.83 4.91 8.49
CA GLU A 47 -2.01 5.02 7.61
C GLU A 47 -1.70 4.67 6.14
N ALA A 48 -0.43 4.68 5.75
CA ALA A 48 -0.01 4.32 4.40
C ALA A 48 0.30 2.83 4.25
N LEU A 49 0.28 2.04 5.33
CA LEU A 49 0.60 0.61 5.29
C LEU A 49 -0.58 -0.20 4.72
N HIS A 50 -0.34 -0.90 3.62
CA HIS A 50 -1.30 -1.75 2.94
C HIS A 50 -0.59 -2.77 2.06
N ILE A 51 -1.29 -3.83 1.66
CA ILE A 51 -0.81 -4.77 0.64
C ILE A 51 -1.39 -4.33 -0.71
N THR A 52 -0.54 -3.86 -1.62
CA THR A 52 -1.00 -3.52 -2.98
C THR A 52 -1.29 -4.80 -3.76
N LEU A 53 -2.48 -4.89 -4.34
CA LEU A 53 -2.87 -6.01 -5.22
C LEU A 53 -2.59 -5.69 -6.69
N LYS A 54 -2.95 -4.48 -7.14
CA LYS A 54 -2.83 -4.09 -8.55
C LYS A 54 -2.80 -2.58 -8.73
N PHE A 55 -1.80 -2.09 -9.44
CA PHE A 55 -1.81 -0.72 -9.97
C PHE A 55 -2.69 -0.64 -11.23
N LEU A 56 -3.58 0.35 -11.28
CA LEU A 56 -4.52 0.56 -12.38
C LEU A 56 -4.18 1.78 -13.24
N GLY A 57 -3.17 2.55 -12.85
CA GLY A 57 -2.72 3.73 -13.59
C GLY A 57 -3.66 4.91 -13.40
N GLU A 58 -3.70 5.80 -14.39
CA GLU A 58 -4.54 7.00 -14.39
C GLU A 58 -5.94 6.68 -14.91
N ILE A 59 -6.97 6.96 -14.12
CA ILE A 59 -8.36 6.80 -14.49
C ILE A 59 -9.14 8.09 -14.22
N GLU A 60 -10.17 8.36 -15.01
CA GLU A 60 -11.08 9.47 -14.79
C GLU A 60 -11.79 9.30 -13.45
N ARG A 61 -11.88 10.37 -12.66
CA ARG A 61 -12.50 10.35 -11.33
C ARG A 61 -13.93 9.80 -11.36
N ALA A 62 -14.69 10.10 -12.41
CA ALA A 62 -16.05 9.59 -12.59
C ALA A 62 -16.14 8.05 -12.65
N ARG A 63 -15.04 7.37 -13.00
CA ARG A 63 -14.97 5.90 -13.09
C ARG A 63 -14.58 5.21 -11.79
N VAL A 64 -14.16 5.97 -10.77
CA VAL A 64 -13.69 5.42 -9.49
C VAL A 64 -14.79 4.65 -8.78
N GLU A 65 -16.02 5.17 -8.75
CA GLU A 65 -17.14 4.49 -8.08
C GLU A 65 -17.45 3.14 -8.72
N ALA A 66 -17.60 3.10 -10.04
CA ALA A 66 -17.84 1.87 -10.79
C ALA A 66 -16.69 0.84 -10.61
N LEU A 67 -15.45 1.33 -10.50
CA LEU A 67 -14.30 0.48 -10.20
C LEU A 67 -14.37 -0.10 -8.78
N SER A 68 -14.77 0.70 -7.78
CA SER A 68 -14.95 0.27 -6.39
C SER A 68 -16.04 -0.80 -6.27
N GLU A 69 -17.16 -0.64 -6.99
CA GLU A 69 -18.21 -1.66 -7.04
C GLU A 69 -17.73 -2.97 -7.68
N ALA A 70 -16.97 -2.88 -8.79
CA ALA A 70 -16.41 -4.05 -9.46
C ALA A 70 -15.41 -4.78 -8.55
N ALA A 71 -14.54 -4.04 -7.84
CA ALA A 71 -13.62 -4.59 -6.87
C ALA A 71 -14.34 -5.28 -5.71
N SER A 72 -15.43 -4.70 -5.21
CA SER A 72 -16.26 -5.27 -4.13
C SER A 72 -16.92 -6.58 -4.56
N LYS A 73 -17.47 -6.65 -5.78
CA LYS A 73 -18.04 -7.88 -6.34
C LYS A 73 -16.98 -8.97 -6.52
N ALA A 74 -15.79 -8.60 -7.00
CA ALA A 74 -14.68 -9.54 -7.14
C ALA A 74 -14.21 -10.08 -5.78
N ALA A 75 -14.11 -9.22 -4.77
CA ALA A 75 -13.73 -9.60 -3.41
C ALA A 75 -14.76 -10.55 -2.78
N ALA A 76 -16.06 -10.32 -2.98
CA ALA A 76 -17.13 -11.17 -2.45
C ALA A 76 -17.12 -12.60 -3.01
N ALA A 77 -16.51 -12.83 -4.18
CA ALA A 77 -16.35 -14.15 -4.76
C ALA A 77 -15.16 -14.94 -4.18
N VAL A 78 -14.34 -14.31 -3.33
CA VAL A 78 -13.15 -14.91 -2.73
C VAL A 78 -13.42 -15.21 -1.25
N ARG A 79 -13.13 -16.45 -0.81
CA ARG A 79 -13.21 -16.80 0.61
C ARG A 79 -12.11 -16.11 1.38
N SER A 80 -12.38 -15.69 2.62
CA SER A 80 -11.36 -15.19 3.54
C SER A 80 -10.24 -16.21 3.74
N PHE A 81 -9.01 -15.73 3.86
CA PHE A 81 -7.82 -16.54 4.10
C PHE A 81 -6.86 -15.79 5.02
N GLU A 82 -5.94 -16.54 5.61
CA GLU A 82 -4.91 -15.99 6.49
C GLU A 82 -3.64 -15.69 5.70
N LEU A 83 -2.98 -14.59 6.07
CA LEU A 83 -1.68 -14.19 5.56
C LEU A 83 -0.74 -13.99 6.73
N GLN A 84 0.52 -14.40 6.55
CA GLN A 84 1.59 -14.16 7.49
C GLN A 84 2.68 -13.37 6.79
N ILE A 85 3.18 -12.32 7.45
CA ILE A 85 4.40 -11.63 7.05
C ILE A 85 5.57 -12.52 7.45
N ALA A 86 6.33 -13.04 6.47
CA ALA A 86 7.36 -14.04 6.71
C ALA A 86 8.76 -13.42 6.82
N GLU A 87 9.19 -12.71 5.80
CA GLU A 87 10.55 -12.22 5.63
C GLU A 87 10.60 -10.71 5.45
N THR A 88 11.82 -10.18 5.47
CA THR A 88 12.10 -8.79 5.14
C THR A 88 13.08 -8.77 3.98
N GLY A 89 12.97 -7.74 3.14
CA GLY A 89 13.78 -7.65 1.94
C GLY A 89 14.03 -6.23 1.48
N ALA A 90 14.77 -6.12 0.38
CA ALA A 90 15.10 -4.84 -0.23
C ALA A 90 14.93 -4.88 -1.75
N PHE A 91 14.61 -3.72 -2.34
CA PHE A 91 14.68 -3.49 -3.78
C PHE A 91 15.70 -2.39 -4.11
N PRO A 92 16.63 -2.60 -5.05
CA PRO A 92 16.96 -3.90 -5.67
C PRO A 92 17.54 -4.88 -4.63
N PRO A 93 17.52 -6.20 -4.90
CA PRO A 93 17.97 -7.22 -3.94
C PRO A 93 19.49 -7.23 -3.69
N ARG A 94 20.27 -6.55 -4.54
CA ARG A 94 21.72 -6.37 -4.37
C ARG A 94 22.10 -4.93 -4.68
N GLY A 95 23.10 -4.42 -3.98
CA GLY A 95 23.53 -3.02 -4.08
C GLY A 95 22.76 -2.10 -3.13
N PRO A 96 22.80 -0.78 -3.35
CA PRO A 96 22.15 0.18 -2.46
C PRO A 96 20.62 0.05 -2.52
N ALA A 97 20.03 -0.36 -1.39
CA ALA A 97 18.58 -0.50 -1.25
C ALA A 97 17.87 0.83 -1.45
N ARG A 98 16.82 0.83 -2.28
CA ARG A 98 15.92 1.97 -2.50
C ARG A 98 14.60 1.84 -1.75
N VAL A 99 14.18 0.61 -1.48
CA VAL A 99 12.96 0.28 -0.73
C VAL A 99 13.26 -0.91 0.17
N LEU A 100 12.83 -0.83 1.43
CA LEU A 100 12.74 -1.98 2.33
C LEU A 100 11.28 -2.44 2.40
N TRP A 101 11.05 -3.75 2.45
CA TRP A 101 9.71 -4.33 2.49
C TRP A 101 9.63 -5.52 3.44
N LEU A 102 8.39 -5.85 3.82
CA LEU A 102 7.99 -6.95 4.70
C LEU A 102 7.04 -7.84 3.90
N GLY A 103 7.25 -9.15 3.85
CA GLY A 103 6.42 -10.09 3.09
C GLY A 103 6.68 -11.53 3.46
#